data_AF-A0A173XGY7-F1
#
_entry.id   AF-A0A173XGY7-F1
#
_cell.length_a   1.000
_cell.length_b   1.000
_cell.length_c   1.000
_cell.angle_alpha   90.00
_cell.angle_beta   90.00
_cell.angle_gamma   90.00
#
_symmetry.space_group_name_H-M   'P 1'
#
loop_
_entity.id
_entity.type
_entity.pdbx_description
1 polymer ?
#
loop_
_entity_poly.entity_id
_entity_poly.type
_entity_poly.pdbx_seq_one_letter_code
_entity_poly.pdbx_strand_id
1 'polypeptide(L)'
;MNNKLLELSMNNLADEDGDILHIPHGDMPGDKINIEKSHIEKAKVIFPELIKKVKECATTNSKVVITVCGGSGVGKSEIASLLAHYFENMGVGCYTLSGDNYPHRIPVYNDAERLRIFRESAIRGMITDGEYSFERFNIIHQYQLENKDSEPKNIVKYPWYESYIRNGAMGLQGYLGTEKEINFFEIQNIVKEFKSGAEKIWLKRMGREDTELWYEEVDFSEKDILIIEWTHGNSKNYTGVDIPVLLNSTPKETLAHRRSRNRDGAVDSPFTTLVLALEQKLLRRDAHKAQIILSKNGEILTYEEYTKLMDEEESCDENQ
;
A
#
# COMPACT_ATOMS: atom_id res chain seq x y z
N MET A 1 5.89 26.89 23.61
CA MET A 1 4.64 26.17 23.28
C MET A 1 4.74 24.80 23.92
N ASN A 2 3.70 24.37 24.63
CA ASN A 2 3.66 23.03 25.19
C ASN A 2 3.37 22.06 24.04
N ASN A 3 4.30 21.18 23.69
CA ASN A 3 4.10 20.21 22.61
C ASN A 3 3.18 19.10 23.15
N LYS A 4 1.89 19.13 22.80
CA LYS A 4 0.87 18.16 23.25
C LYS A 4 1.29 16.71 22.98
N LEU A 5 2.10 16.48 21.93
CA LEU A 5 2.64 15.16 21.60
C LEU A 5 3.53 14.58 22.71
N LEU A 6 4.24 15.42 23.48
CA LEU A 6 5.08 14.97 24.61
C LEU A 6 4.25 14.52 25.83
N GLU A 7 3.01 15.00 25.93
CA GLU A 7 2.09 14.71 27.03
C GLU A 7 1.24 13.45 26.79
N LEU A 8 1.37 12.83 25.61
CA LEU A 8 0.69 11.58 25.28
C LEU A 8 0.99 10.48 26.32
N SER A 9 -0.07 9.84 26.79
CA SER A 9 -0.04 8.75 27.76
C SER A 9 -1.28 7.89 27.56
N MET A 10 -1.16 6.56 27.64
CA MET A 10 -2.31 5.65 27.52
C MET A 10 -3.45 5.97 28.50
N ASN A 11 -3.14 6.60 29.65
CA ASN A 11 -4.14 7.04 30.62
C ASN A 11 -5.07 8.17 30.11
N ASN A 12 -4.72 8.82 28.99
CA ASN A 12 -5.49 9.91 28.39
C ASN A 12 -6.49 9.39 27.34
N LEU A 13 -6.52 8.09 27.04
CA LEU A 13 -7.47 7.51 26.10
C LEU A 13 -8.84 7.40 26.79
N ALA A 14 -9.82 8.17 26.33
CA ALA A 14 -11.21 8.00 26.74
C ALA A 14 -11.74 6.62 26.29
N ASP A 15 -12.75 6.07 26.98
CA ASP A 15 -13.30 4.72 26.78
C ASP A 15 -13.23 4.25 25.32
N GLU A 16 -12.50 3.15 25.09
CA GLU A 16 -12.03 2.68 23.77
C GLU A 16 -13.14 2.28 22.77
N ASP A 17 -14.38 2.22 23.24
CA ASP A 17 -15.57 1.78 22.48
C ASP A 17 -16.51 2.95 22.13
N GLY A 18 -16.10 4.20 22.36
CA GLY A 18 -16.81 5.40 21.92
C GLY A 18 -17.06 5.41 20.41
N ASP A 19 -18.26 5.84 20.01
CA ASP A 19 -18.87 5.88 18.67
C ASP A 19 -17.99 5.51 17.46
N ILE A 20 -17.63 4.22 17.37
CA ILE A 20 -16.82 3.64 16.28
C ILE A 20 -17.53 3.82 14.92
N LEU A 21 -18.84 4.07 14.93
CA LEU A 21 -19.67 4.29 13.74
C LEU A 21 -19.39 5.62 13.04
N HIS A 22 -18.69 6.57 13.69
CA HIS A 22 -18.38 7.90 13.16
C HIS A 22 -16.88 8.23 13.14
N ILE A 23 -16.03 7.21 12.99
CA ILE A 23 -14.59 7.40 12.83
C ILE A 23 -14.31 8.09 11.48
N PRO A 24 -13.51 9.17 11.41
CA PRO A 24 -13.07 9.76 10.15
C PRO A 24 -12.29 8.76 9.29
N HIS A 25 -12.51 8.76 7.99
CA HIS A 25 -11.83 7.86 7.04
C HIS A 25 -10.75 8.62 6.25
N GLY A 26 -9.93 7.88 5.50
CA GLY A 26 -8.98 8.48 4.56
C GLY A 26 -9.66 9.33 3.48
N ASP A 27 -8.89 10.18 2.82
CA ASP A 27 -9.37 11.18 1.86
C ASP A 27 -9.48 10.68 0.40
N MET A 28 -9.50 9.37 0.19
CA MET A 28 -9.70 8.77 -1.14
C MET A 28 -11.19 8.83 -1.53
N PRO A 29 -11.54 9.46 -2.67
CA PRO A 29 -12.94 9.56 -3.09
C PRO A 29 -13.62 8.20 -3.31
N GLY A 30 -14.80 8.01 -2.70
CA GLY A 30 -15.62 6.82 -2.87
C GLY A 30 -15.21 5.62 -2.03
N ASP A 31 -14.10 5.72 -1.28
CA ASP A 31 -13.69 4.67 -0.36
C ASP A 31 -14.64 4.55 0.82
N LYS A 32 -14.83 3.31 1.25
CA LYS A 32 -15.63 2.94 2.42
C LYS A 32 -14.76 2.03 3.27
N ILE A 33 -14.59 2.37 4.54
CA ILE A 33 -13.92 1.47 5.47
C ILE A 33 -14.95 0.62 6.19
N ASN A 34 -14.59 -0.63 6.48
CA ASN A 34 -15.39 -1.51 7.32
C ASN A 34 -14.54 -1.95 8.51
N ILE A 35 -14.72 -1.26 9.65
CA ILE A 35 -13.96 -1.56 10.86
C ILE A 35 -14.55 -2.80 11.53
N GLU A 36 -13.81 -3.90 11.48
CA GLU A 36 -14.12 -5.14 12.19
C GLU A 36 -13.38 -5.21 13.52
N LYS A 37 -13.82 -6.10 14.41
CA LYS A 37 -13.18 -6.36 15.71
C LYS A 37 -11.68 -6.65 15.58
N SER A 38 -11.28 -7.39 14.54
CA SER A 38 -9.88 -7.71 14.27
C SER A 38 -9.03 -6.46 13.99
N HIS A 39 -9.59 -5.43 13.36
CA HIS A 39 -8.90 -4.15 13.14
C HIS A 39 -8.69 -3.41 14.47
N ILE A 40 -9.73 -3.38 15.32
CA ILE A 40 -9.65 -2.76 16.64
C ILE A 40 -8.57 -3.42 17.50
N GLU A 41 -8.56 -4.76 17.57
CA GLU A 41 -7.56 -5.52 18.32
C GLU A 41 -6.14 -5.21 17.84
N LYS A 42 -5.91 -5.18 16.53
CA LYS A 42 -4.61 -4.82 15.94
C LYS A 42 -4.19 -3.39 16.24
N ALA A 43 -5.12 -2.44 16.13
CA ALA A 43 -4.84 -1.04 16.45
C ALA A 43 -4.46 -0.86 17.93
N LYS A 44 -5.13 -1.58 18.85
CA LYS A 44 -4.79 -1.59 20.29
C LYS A 44 -3.40 -2.13 20.57
N VAL A 45 -2.89 -3.06 19.75
CA VAL A 45 -1.50 -3.53 19.84
C VAL A 45 -0.51 -2.50 19.31
N ILE A 46 -0.81 -1.85 18.17
CA ILE A 46 0.08 -0.85 17.55
C ILE A 46 0.20 0.41 18.41
N PHE A 47 -0.92 0.91 18.93
CA PHE A 47 -1.04 2.27 19.44
C PHE A 47 -0.11 2.59 20.62
N PRO A 48 0.09 1.71 21.63
CA PRO A 48 1.04 1.96 22.71
C PRO A 48 2.49 2.14 22.24
N GLU A 49 2.95 1.33 21.29
CA GLU A 49 4.28 1.48 20.70
C GLU A 49 4.37 2.73 19.81
N LEU A 50 3.29 3.06 19.11
CA LEU A 50 3.20 4.26 18.30
C LEU A 50 3.33 5.53 19.15
N ILE A 51 2.66 5.60 20.31
CA ILE A 51 2.78 6.74 21.23
C ILE A 51 4.23 6.96 21.65
N LYS A 52 4.96 5.90 22.02
CA LYS A 52 6.39 6.02 22.42
C LYS A 52 7.21 6.68 21.30
N LYS A 53 7.04 6.21 20.07
CA LYS A 53 7.75 6.73 18.90
C LYS A 53 7.34 8.16 18.55
N VAL A 54 6.06 8.49 18.67
CA VAL A 54 5.56 9.86 18.47
C VAL A 54 6.18 10.80 19.50
N LYS A 55 6.24 10.41 20.77
CA LYS A 55 6.90 11.20 21.83
C LYS A 55 8.38 11.41 21.57
N GLU A 56 9.09 10.37 21.12
CA GLU A 56 10.50 10.46 20.72
C GLU A 56 10.68 11.47 19.57
N CYS A 57 9.87 11.38 18.52
CA CYS A 57 9.90 12.33 17.40
C CYS A 57 9.55 13.76 17.85
N ALA A 58 8.60 13.90 18.77
CA ALA A 58 8.12 15.17 19.28
C ALA A 58 9.16 15.97 20.09
N THR A 59 10.29 15.35 20.48
CA THR A 59 11.39 16.05 21.13
C THR A 59 12.09 17.06 20.21
N THR A 60 12.01 16.85 18.90
CA THR A 60 12.67 17.69 17.88
C THR A 60 11.70 18.22 16.84
N ASN A 61 10.55 17.57 16.65
CA ASN A 61 9.54 17.94 15.67
C ASN A 61 8.24 18.38 16.34
N SER A 62 7.61 19.46 15.85
CA SER A 62 6.26 19.86 16.28
C SER A 62 5.15 19.16 15.51
N LYS A 63 5.48 18.54 14.37
CA LYS A 63 4.56 17.82 13.48
C LYS A 63 5.15 16.45 13.17
N VAL A 64 4.34 15.40 13.21
CA VAL A 64 4.80 14.02 13.03
C VAL A 64 4.08 13.36 11.86
N VAL A 65 4.83 12.69 10.99
CA VAL A 65 4.30 11.95 9.83
C VAL A 65 4.44 10.46 10.07
N ILE A 66 3.30 9.78 10.07
CA ILE A 66 3.17 8.33 10.24
C ILE A 66 2.75 7.77 8.89
N THR A 67 3.28 6.60 8.50
CA THR A 67 2.67 5.86 7.39
C THR A 67 2.20 4.49 7.87
N VAL A 68 1.04 4.07 7.36
CA VAL A 68 0.50 2.73 7.54
C VAL A 68 0.52 2.06 6.17
N CYS A 69 1.46 1.13 5.99
CA CYS A 69 1.68 0.48 4.71
C CYS A 69 1.49 -1.04 4.78
N GLY A 70 1.38 -1.67 3.61
CA GLY A 70 1.08 -3.09 3.49
C GLY A 70 0.35 -3.43 2.18
N GLY A 71 0.11 -4.72 1.97
CA GLY A 71 -0.57 -5.22 0.77
C GLY A 71 -2.00 -4.68 0.63
N SER A 72 -2.58 -4.85 -0.55
CA SER A 72 -4.01 -4.54 -0.74
C SER A 72 -4.88 -5.47 0.13
N GLY A 73 -5.81 -4.88 0.88
CA GLY A 73 -6.76 -5.61 1.74
C GLY A 73 -6.23 -6.07 3.11
N VAL A 74 -5.07 -5.58 3.58
CA VAL A 74 -4.55 -5.94 4.92
C VAL A 74 -5.15 -5.13 6.07
N GLY A 75 -6.02 -4.16 5.77
CA GLY A 75 -6.67 -3.27 6.75
C GLY A 75 -5.98 -1.91 6.95
N LYS A 76 -5.22 -1.39 5.97
CA LYS A 76 -4.47 -0.12 6.11
C LYS A 76 -5.39 1.05 6.45
N SER A 77 -6.44 1.24 5.67
CA SER A 77 -7.38 2.36 5.80
C SER A 77 -8.14 2.28 7.13
N GLU A 78 -8.57 1.09 7.54
CA GLU A 78 -9.22 0.82 8.83
C GLU A 78 -8.30 1.13 10.01
N ILE A 79 -7.08 0.60 9.99
CA ILE A 79 -6.10 0.80 11.07
C ILE A 79 -5.68 2.27 11.13
N ALA A 80 -5.40 2.92 9.99
CA ALA A 80 -5.06 4.34 9.97
C ALA A 80 -6.17 5.22 10.57
N SER A 81 -7.43 4.91 10.24
CA SER A 81 -8.60 5.61 10.77
C SER A 81 -8.77 5.41 12.28
N LEU A 82 -8.56 4.17 12.78
CA LEU A 82 -8.55 3.88 14.22
C LEU A 82 -7.44 4.62 14.95
N LEU A 83 -6.21 4.62 14.42
CA LEU A 83 -5.08 5.32 15.03
C LEU A 83 -5.31 6.83 15.06
N ALA A 84 -5.85 7.42 13.99
CA ALA A 84 -6.24 8.83 13.96
C ALA A 84 -7.27 9.14 15.05
N HIS A 85 -8.33 8.33 15.14
CA HIS A 85 -9.38 8.48 16.15
C HIS A 85 -8.84 8.39 17.58
N TYR A 86 -7.93 7.46 17.85
CA TYR A 86 -7.32 7.32 19.18
C TYR A 86 -6.48 8.55 19.56
N PHE A 87 -5.71 9.12 18.64
CA PHE A 87 -5.00 10.37 18.90
C PHE A 87 -5.95 11.56 19.10
N GLU A 88 -7.03 11.66 18.32
CA GLU A 88 -8.03 12.72 18.48
C GLU A 88 -8.75 12.65 19.82
N ASN A 89 -9.06 11.43 20.31
CA ASN A 89 -9.60 11.22 21.66
C ASN A 89 -8.62 11.64 22.77
N MET A 90 -7.33 11.77 22.47
CA MET A 90 -6.30 12.29 23.36
C MET A 90 -6.03 13.80 23.15
N GLY A 91 -6.85 14.48 22.33
CA GLY A 91 -6.72 15.91 22.06
C GLY A 91 -5.61 16.28 21.07
N VAL A 92 -5.12 15.31 20.29
CA VAL A 92 -4.12 15.51 19.23
C VAL A 92 -4.79 15.43 17.87
N GLY A 93 -4.79 16.53 17.11
CA GLY A 93 -5.45 16.55 15.82
C GLY A 93 -4.70 15.73 14.77
N CYS A 94 -5.44 14.92 14.01
CA CYS A 94 -4.90 14.04 12.98
C CYS A 94 -5.52 14.32 11.61
N TYR A 95 -4.76 14.05 10.55
CA TYR A 95 -5.30 13.95 9.20
C TYR A 95 -4.87 12.62 8.57
N THR A 96 -5.80 11.91 7.95
CA THR A 96 -5.53 10.64 7.24
C THR A 96 -5.54 10.89 5.74
N LEU A 97 -4.36 10.86 5.13
CA LEU A 97 -4.12 11.01 3.70
C LEU A 97 -4.00 9.63 3.04
N SER A 98 -4.72 9.39 1.95
CA SER A 98 -4.54 8.23 1.11
C SER A 98 -3.48 8.50 0.05
N GLY A 99 -2.46 7.64 -0.02
CA GLY A 99 -1.46 7.70 -1.09
C GLY A 99 -2.03 7.31 -2.46
N ASP A 100 -3.21 6.69 -2.52
CA ASP A 100 -3.82 6.22 -3.77
C ASP A 100 -4.39 7.38 -4.62
N ASN A 101 -4.44 8.60 -4.10
CA ASN A 101 -4.70 9.82 -4.86
C ASN A 101 -3.55 10.22 -5.81
N TYR A 102 -2.33 9.70 -5.60
CA TYR A 102 -1.10 10.23 -6.23
C TYR A 102 -0.41 9.37 -7.30
N PRO A 103 -1.02 8.34 -7.91
CA PRO A 103 -0.61 7.88 -9.23
C PRO A 103 -0.71 8.99 -10.29
N HIS A 104 0.08 8.89 -11.35
CA HIS A 104 -0.01 9.82 -12.50
C HIS A 104 -1.31 9.68 -13.30
N ARG A 105 -2.01 8.54 -13.16
CA ARG A 105 -3.19 8.17 -13.92
C ARG A 105 -4.31 7.73 -12.98
N ILE A 106 -5.55 7.98 -13.37
CA ILE A 106 -6.73 7.37 -12.72
C ILE A 106 -6.65 5.84 -12.77
N PRO A 107 -7.36 5.11 -11.88
CA PRO A 107 -7.21 3.67 -11.72
C PRO A 107 -7.30 2.87 -13.03
N VAL A 108 -8.34 3.09 -13.84
CA VAL A 108 -8.56 2.34 -15.09
C VAL A 108 -7.44 2.55 -16.12
N TYR A 109 -6.90 3.77 -16.20
CA TYR A 109 -5.79 4.07 -17.11
C TYR A 109 -4.45 3.59 -16.57
N ASN A 110 -4.26 3.57 -15.25
CA ASN A 110 -3.07 3.00 -14.65
C ASN A 110 -3.02 1.47 -14.88
N ASP A 111 -4.14 0.77 -14.70
CA ASP A 111 -4.22 -0.67 -14.96
C ASP A 111 -4.01 -1.00 -16.45
N ALA A 112 -4.57 -0.17 -17.35
CA ALA A 112 -4.30 -0.29 -18.79
C ALA A 112 -2.81 -0.09 -19.12
N GLU A 113 -2.14 0.89 -18.49
CA GLU A 113 -0.72 1.15 -18.69
C GLU A 113 0.16 0.00 -18.16
N ARG A 114 -0.15 -0.53 -16.97
CA ARG A 114 0.52 -1.72 -16.43
C ARG A 114 0.44 -2.89 -17.41
N LEU A 115 -0.75 -3.16 -17.96
CA LEU A 115 -0.95 -4.26 -18.90
C LEU A 115 -0.22 -4.00 -20.23
N ARG A 116 -0.25 -2.77 -20.74
CA ARG A 116 0.49 -2.35 -21.94
C ARG A 116 1.99 -2.61 -21.77
N ILE A 117 2.58 -2.16 -20.66
CA ILE A 117 4.01 -2.32 -20.36
C ILE A 117 4.39 -3.79 -20.27
N PHE A 118 3.58 -4.61 -19.58
CA PHE A 118 3.79 -6.05 -19.50
C PHE A 118 3.84 -6.69 -20.90
N ARG A 119 2.79 -6.48 -21.72
CA ARG A 119 2.70 -7.09 -23.05
C ARG A 119 3.77 -6.60 -24.01
N GLU A 120 4.08 -5.31 -24.01
CA GLU A 120 5.12 -4.74 -24.84
C GLU A 120 6.51 -5.30 -24.47
N SER A 121 6.82 -5.33 -23.18
CA SER A 121 8.10 -5.85 -22.68
C SER A 121 8.25 -7.34 -22.94
N ALA A 122 7.17 -8.11 -22.78
CA ALA A 122 7.13 -9.53 -23.08
C ALA A 122 7.49 -9.82 -24.55
N ILE A 123 6.83 -9.15 -25.50
CA ILE A 123 7.09 -9.35 -26.93
C ILE A 123 8.50 -8.90 -27.32
N ARG A 124 8.95 -7.73 -26.87
CA ARG A 124 10.32 -7.24 -27.14
C ARG A 124 11.38 -8.18 -26.56
N GLY A 125 11.13 -8.71 -25.36
CA GLY A 125 11.99 -9.70 -24.72
C GLY A 125 12.09 -11.00 -25.51
N MET A 126 10.96 -11.54 -25.98
CA MET A 126 10.96 -12.72 -26.85
C MET A 126 11.75 -12.53 -28.14
N ILE A 127 11.69 -11.33 -28.75
CA ILE A 127 12.51 -11.02 -29.93
C ILE A 127 14.00 -11.07 -29.57
N THR A 128 14.36 -10.50 -28.42
CA THR A 128 15.75 -10.46 -27.93
C THR A 128 16.28 -11.85 -27.61
N ASP A 129 15.44 -12.70 -27.01
CA ASP A 129 15.77 -14.07 -26.64
C ASP A 129 15.77 -15.04 -27.85
N GLY A 130 15.36 -14.59 -29.04
CA GLY A 130 15.21 -15.44 -30.23
C GLY A 130 14.00 -16.38 -30.19
N GLU A 131 13.08 -16.18 -29.24
CA GLU A 131 11.88 -17.00 -29.05
C GLU A 131 10.65 -16.45 -29.79
N TYR A 132 10.73 -15.26 -30.38
CA TYR A 132 9.61 -14.70 -31.14
C TYR A 132 9.44 -15.35 -32.53
N SER A 133 8.20 -15.76 -32.83
CA SER A 133 7.74 -16.03 -34.19
C SER A 133 6.27 -15.60 -34.32
N PHE A 134 5.78 -15.40 -35.55
CA PHE A 134 4.38 -15.01 -35.75
C PHE A 134 3.41 -16.12 -35.33
N GLU A 135 3.78 -17.39 -35.50
CA GLU A 135 3.01 -18.55 -35.06
C GLU A 135 2.88 -18.59 -33.53
N ARG A 136 3.97 -18.32 -32.81
CA ARG A 136 3.97 -18.22 -31.34
C ARG A 136 3.17 -17.02 -30.87
N PHE A 137 3.28 -15.88 -31.56
CA PHE A 137 2.45 -14.71 -31.30
C PHE A 137 0.95 -15.00 -31.47
N ASN A 138 0.54 -15.76 -32.48
CA ASN A 138 -0.87 -16.11 -32.64
C ASN A 138 -1.43 -16.88 -31.43
N ILE A 139 -0.62 -17.75 -30.81
CA ILE A 139 -0.98 -18.45 -29.57
C ILE A 139 -1.09 -17.46 -28.39
N ILE A 140 -0.08 -16.60 -28.22
CA ILE A 140 -0.08 -15.54 -27.19
C ILE A 140 -1.32 -14.64 -27.35
N HIS A 141 -1.65 -14.25 -28.58
CA HIS A 141 -2.75 -13.37 -28.89
C HIS A 141 -4.10 -13.96 -28.47
N GLN A 142 -4.31 -15.28 -28.65
CA GLN A 142 -5.50 -15.93 -28.11
C GLN A 142 -5.57 -15.81 -26.58
N TYR A 143 -4.46 -16.01 -25.88
CA TYR A 143 -4.43 -15.81 -24.42
C TYR A 143 -4.62 -14.34 -24.02
N GLN A 144 -4.17 -13.37 -24.82
CA GLN A 144 -4.39 -11.94 -24.57
C GLN A 144 -5.88 -11.58 -24.67
N LEU A 145 -6.58 -12.13 -25.67
CA LEU A 145 -8.04 -11.93 -25.83
C LEU A 145 -8.82 -12.53 -24.66
N GLU A 146 -8.32 -13.60 -24.05
CA GLU A 146 -8.90 -14.23 -22.88
C GLU A 146 -8.45 -13.63 -21.53
N ASN A 147 -7.54 -12.63 -21.54
CA ASN A 147 -6.86 -12.10 -20.34
C ASN A 147 -6.16 -13.17 -19.49
N LYS A 148 -5.56 -14.18 -20.16
CA LYS A 148 -4.81 -15.28 -19.54
C LYS A 148 -3.34 -15.29 -19.97
N ASP A 149 -2.87 -14.24 -20.64
CA ASP A 149 -1.53 -14.22 -21.24
C ASP A 149 -0.41 -14.15 -20.20
N SER A 150 -0.68 -13.70 -18.98
CA SER A 150 0.28 -13.66 -17.87
C SER A 150 0.24 -14.90 -16.96
N GLU A 151 -0.49 -15.95 -17.36
CA GLU A 151 -0.63 -17.17 -16.57
C GLU A 151 0.62 -18.08 -16.70
N PRO A 152 1.35 -18.37 -15.61
CA PRO A 152 2.56 -19.20 -15.67
C PRO A 152 2.31 -20.62 -16.18
N LYS A 153 1.10 -21.17 -15.99
CA LYS A 153 0.76 -22.54 -16.46
C LYS A 153 0.86 -22.71 -17.98
N ASN A 154 0.86 -21.61 -18.74
CA ASN A 154 1.07 -21.64 -20.18
C ASN A 154 2.47 -22.18 -20.55
N ILE A 155 3.47 -22.01 -19.66
CA ILE A 155 4.84 -22.50 -19.83
C ILE A 155 4.88 -24.04 -19.90
N VAL A 156 4.03 -24.73 -19.14
CA VAL A 156 3.95 -26.21 -19.15
C VAL A 156 3.59 -26.72 -20.55
N LYS A 157 2.67 -26.03 -21.23
CA LYS A 157 2.23 -26.39 -22.58
C LYS A 157 3.22 -25.90 -23.65
N TYR A 158 3.85 -24.76 -23.40
CA TYR A 158 4.73 -24.06 -24.33
C TYR A 158 5.99 -23.60 -23.60
N PRO A 159 7.08 -24.39 -23.54
CA PRO A 159 8.28 -24.02 -22.79
C PRO A 159 8.88 -22.65 -23.20
N TRP A 160 8.80 -22.29 -24.48
CA TRP A 160 9.21 -20.97 -25.01
C TRP A 160 8.42 -19.78 -24.44
N TYR A 161 7.26 -20.03 -23.83
CA TYR A 161 6.41 -19.01 -23.21
C TYR A 161 7.04 -18.46 -21.92
N GLU A 162 8.04 -19.12 -21.35
CA GLU A 162 8.86 -18.59 -20.25
C GLU A 162 9.41 -17.21 -20.59
N SER A 163 9.92 -17.03 -21.82
CA SER A 163 10.46 -15.74 -22.27
C SER A 163 9.39 -14.64 -22.27
N TYR A 164 8.14 -14.95 -22.64
CA TYR A 164 7.04 -13.98 -22.57
C TYR A 164 6.77 -13.55 -21.13
N ILE A 165 6.59 -14.51 -20.21
CA ILE A 165 6.27 -14.24 -18.81
C ILE A 165 7.40 -13.49 -18.11
N ARG A 166 8.64 -13.98 -18.22
CA ARG A 166 9.81 -13.38 -17.56
C ARG A 166 10.04 -11.95 -18.03
N ASN A 167 10.09 -11.71 -19.34
CA ASN A 167 10.34 -10.36 -19.86
C ASN A 167 9.18 -9.40 -19.59
N GLY A 168 7.93 -9.88 -19.63
CA GLY A 168 6.77 -9.07 -19.24
C GLY A 168 6.84 -8.65 -17.77
N ALA A 169 7.14 -9.59 -16.87
CA ALA A 169 7.30 -9.31 -15.45
C ALA A 169 8.47 -8.36 -15.16
N MET A 170 9.62 -8.52 -15.83
CA MET A 170 10.77 -7.63 -15.71
C MET A 170 10.44 -6.20 -16.15
N GLY A 171 9.74 -6.04 -17.28
CA GLY A 171 9.30 -4.73 -17.75
C GLY A 171 8.35 -4.05 -16.78
N LEU A 172 7.37 -4.80 -16.27
CA LEU A 172 6.41 -4.32 -15.29
C LEU A 172 7.08 -3.95 -13.95
N GLN A 173 8.07 -4.72 -13.50
CA GLN A 173 8.88 -4.41 -12.31
C GLN A 173 9.64 -3.08 -12.44
N GLY A 174 10.02 -2.69 -13.67
CA GLY A 174 10.65 -1.41 -13.97
C GLY A 174 9.68 -0.20 -13.99
N TYR A 175 8.39 -0.44 -13.77
CA TYR A 175 7.32 0.56 -13.70
C TYR A 175 6.66 0.60 -12.32
N LEU A 176 6.24 -0.56 -11.79
CA LEU A 176 5.46 -0.65 -10.55
C LEU A 176 6.21 -0.06 -9.35
N GLY A 177 5.52 0.81 -8.59
CA GLY A 177 6.04 1.47 -7.40
C GLY A 177 7.19 2.45 -7.68
N THR A 178 7.38 2.87 -8.93
CA THR A 178 8.42 3.83 -9.34
C THR A 178 7.81 5.20 -9.65
N GLU A 179 8.66 6.21 -9.83
CA GLU A 179 8.27 7.55 -10.26
C GLU A 179 7.56 7.58 -11.63
N LYS A 180 7.67 6.51 -12.43
CA LYS A 180 6.93 6.40 -13.70
C LYS A 180 5.44 6.13 -13.49
N GLU A 181 5.09 5.51 -12.38
CA GLU A 181 3.71 5.18 -12.01
C GLU A 181 3.13 6.22 -11.04
N ILE A 182 3.96 6.66 -10.10
CA ILE A 182 3.54 7.41 -8.91
C ILE A 182 4.21 8.78 -8.88
N ASN A 183 3.43 9.81 -8.56
CA ASN A 183 3.93 11.15 -8.32
C ASN A 183 4.46 11.30 -6.87
N PHE A 184 5.58 10.65 -6.56
CA PHE A 184 6.20 10.75 -5.23
C PHE A 184 6.57 12.20 -4.86
N PHE A 185 6.89 13.03 -5.84
CA PHE A 185 7.23 14.44 -5.60
C PHE A 185 6.08 15.20 -4.92
N GLU A 186 4.84 14.98 -5.35
CA GLU A 186 3.68 15.69 -4.81
C GLU A 186 3.39 15.32 -3.36
N ILE A 187 3.37 14.02 -3.02
CA ILE A 187 3.21 13.57 -1.62
C ILE A 187 4.36 14.10 -0.75
N GLN A 188 5.60 14.06 -1.23
CA GLN A 188 6.73 14.57 -0.46
C GLN A 188 6.65 16.08 -0.22
N ASN A 189 6.10 16.83 -1.17
CA ASN A 189 5.88 18.26 -0.99
C ASN A 189 4.78 18.52 0.05
N ILE A 190 3.69 17.75 0.06
CA ILE A 190 2.66 17.80 1.11
C ILE A 190 3.27 17.53 2.49
N VAL A 191 4.10 16.48 2.60
CA VAL A 191 4.82 16.15 3.84
C VAL A 191 5.73 17.29 4.29
N LYS A 192 6.44 17.92 3.36
CA LYS A 192 7.32 19.06 3.63
C LYS A 192 6.53 20.28 4.12
N GLU A 193 5.43 20.61 3.45
CA GLU A 193 4.54 21.72 3.84
C GLU A 193 3.97 21.49 5.24
N PHE A 194 3.44 20.28 5.49
CA PHE A 194 2.92 19.89 6.80
C PHE A 194 3.98 20.03 7.89
N LYS A 195 5.18 19.48 7.68
CA LYS A 195 6.30 19.59 8.63
C LYS A 195 6.79 21.01 8.84
N SER A 196 6.63 21.89 7.86
CA SER A 196 6.94 23.31 7.99
C SER A 196 5.89 24.12 8.75
N GLY A 197 4.75 23.48 9.11
CA GLY A 197 3.66 24.13 9.84
C GLY A 197 2.71 24.92 8.95
N ALA A 198 2.58 24.55 7.67
CA ALA A 198 1.58 25.16 6.79
C ALA A 198 0.17 24.93 7.37
N GLU A 199 -0.58 26.02 7.55
CA GLU A 199 -1.97 25.96 8.06
C GLU A 199 -2.94 25.42 7.02
N LYS A 200 -2.61 25.55 5.73
CA LYS A 200 -3.44 25.07 4.63
C LYS A 200 -2.59 24.43 3.56
N ILE A 201 -3.03 23.27 3.08
CA ILE A 201 -2.33 22.50 2.05
C ILE A 201 -3.35 22.07 1.00
N TRP A 202 -2.99 22.22 -0.28
CA TRP A 202 -3.78 21.72 -1.40
C TRP A 202 -3.53 20.23 -1.58
N LEU A 203 -4.60 19.43 -1.48
CA LEU A 203 -4.54 17.99 -1.64
C LEU A 203 -5.32 17.57 -2.89
N LYS A 204 -4.70 16.68 -3.67
CA LYS A 204 -5.32 16.09 -4.84
C LYS A 204 -6.42 15.11 -4.42
N ARG A 205 -7.50 15.09 -5.19
CA ARG A 205 -8.54 14.06 -5.17
C ARG A 205 -8.64 13.44 -6.54
N MET A 206 -8.67 12.11 -6.57
CA MET A 206 -8.74 11.36 -7.81
C MET A 206 -9.82 10.28 -7.68
N GLY A 207 -10.91 10.45 -8.43
CA GLY A 207 -11.94 9.44 -8.57
C GLY A 207 -11.57 8.37 -9.60
N ARG A 208 -12.58 7.67 -10.10
CA ARG A 208 -12.42 6.55 -11.03
C ARG A 208 -12.62 6.94 -12.48
N GLU A 209 -13.31 8.05 -12.73
CA GLU A 209 -13.57 8.58 -14.07
C GLU A 209 -12.54 9.65 -14.47
N ASP A 210 -12.41 9.89 -15.78
CA ASP A 210 -11.46 10.86 -16.35
C ASP A 210 -11.80 12.32 -16.03
N THR A 211 -13.03 12.60 -15.61
CA THR A 211 -13.49 13.91 -15.14
C THR A 211 -13.34 14.11 -13.62
N GLU A 212 -12.95 13.08 -12.87
CA GLU A 212 -12.89 13.11 -11.40
C GLU A 212 -11.47 13.41 -10.90
N LEU A 213 -10.98 14.60 -11.23
CA LEU A 213 -9.68 15.10 -10.77
C LEU A 213 -9.82 16.55 -10.30
N TRP A 214 -9.61 16.80 -9.01
CA TRP A 214 -9.68 18.14 -8.43
C TRP A 214 -8.71 18.29 -7.25
N TYR A 215 -8.56 19.51 -6.77
CA TYR A 215 -7.79 19.83 -5.57
C TYR A 215 -8.70 20.45 -4.52
N GLU A 216 -8.47 20.09 -3.26
CA GLU A 216 -9.14 20.66 -2.10
C GLU A 216 -8.11 21.34 -1.20
N GLU A 217 -8.40 22.56 -0.75
CA GLU A 217 -7.60 23.24 0.27
C GLU A 217 -8.05 22.72 1.64
N VAL A 218 -7.17 21.99 2.31
CA VAL A 218 -7.45 21.37 3.61
C VAL A 218 -6.77 22.17 4.72
N ASP A 219 -7.49 22.36 5.82
CA ASP A 219 -7.02 23.04 7.02
C ASP A 219 -6.21 22.08 7.91
N PHE A 220 -4.96 22.46 8.18
CA PHE A 220 -3.98 21.77 9.01
C PHE A 220 -3.60 22.55 10.28
N SER A 221 -4.24 23.69 10.58
CA SER A 221 -3.87 24.56 11.71
C SER A 221 -3.87 23.81 13.04
N GLU A 222 -4.86 22.95 13.26
CA GLU A 222 -5.02 22.14 14.48
C GLU A 222 -4.58 20.68 14.30
N LYS A 223 -3.82 20.35 13.24
CA LYS A 223 -3.40 18.98 12.92
C LYS A 223 -1.92 18.78 13.24
N ASP A 224 -1.61 17.93 14.23
CA ASP A 224 -0.24 17.69 14.70
C ASP A 224 0.37 16.41 14.13
N ILE A 225 -0.49 15.49 13.69
CA ILE A 225 -0.09 14.22 13.07
C ILE A 225 -0.71 14.09 11.67
N LEU A 226 0.11 13.74 10.69
CA LEU A 226 -0.33 13.32 9.37
C LEU A 226 -0.12 11.81 9.26
N ILE A 227 -1.19 11.05 9.11
CA ILE A 227 -1.18 9.60 8.87
C ILE A 227 -1.38 9.36 7.38
N ILE A 228 -0.44 8.66 6.75
CA ILE A 228 -0.49 8.35 5.33
C ILE A 228 -0.71 6.85 5.17
N GLU A 229 -1.92 6.46 4.79
CA GLU A 229 -2.23 5.07 4.49
C GLU A 229 -1.92 4.80 3.03
N TRP A 230 -1.07 3.81 2.76
CA TRP A 230 -0.63 3.55 1.39
C TRP A 230 0.16 2.26 1.23
N THR A 231 0.00 1.56 0.11
CA THR A 231 0.88 0.41 -0.20
C THR A 231 2.34 0.81 -0.36
N HIS A 232 2.64 2.00 -0.91
CA HIS A 232 4.00 2.46 -1.13
C HIS A 232 4.55 3.34 0.02
N GLY A 233 3.91 3.34 1.19
CA GLY A 233 4.31 4.15 2.34
C GLY A 233 5.75 3.90 2.82
N ASN A 234 6.28 2.68 2.64
CA ASN A 234 7.68 2.37 2.93
C ASN A 234 8.62 2.53 1.74
N SER A 235 8.13 2.89 0.55
CA SER A 235 8.92 2.93 -0.69
C SER A 235 10.27 3.63 -0.51
N LYS A 236 11.35 3.07 -1.06
CA LYS A 236 12.65 3.76 -1.12
C LYS A 236 12.61 5.11 -1.85
N ASN A 237 11.62 5.32 -2.72
CA ASN A 237 11.43 6.57 -3.46
C ASN A 237 10.63 7.61 -2.65
N TYR A 238 10.20 7.26 -1.44
CA TYR A 238 9.42 8.11 -0.57
C TYR A 238 10.16 8.40 0.74
N THR A 239 10.33 9.69 1.02
CA THR A 239 11.03 10.23 2.18
C THR A 239 10.15 11.19 2.98
N GLY A 240 10.57 11.50 4.20
CA GLY A 240 9.89 12.47 5.07
C GLY A 240 8.94 11.85 6.10
N VAL A 241 8.73 10.54 6.06
CA VAL A 241 8.02 9.79 7.13
C VAL A 241 8.89 9.72 8.38
N ASP A 242 8.29 9.98 9.55
CA ASP A 242 8.94 9.81 10.86
C ASP A 242 8.78 8.40 11.39
N ILE A 243 7.57 7.83 11.28
CA ILE A 243 7.25 6.52 11.87
C ILE A 243 6.56 5.63 10.83
N PRO A 244 7.30 4.69 10.22
CA PRO A 244 6.72 3.75 9.28
C PRO A 244 6.18 2.50 9.97
N VAL A 245 4.88 2.22 9.78
CA VAL A 245 4.17 1.05 10.28
C VAL A 245 3.85 0.12 9.10
N LEU A 246 4.32 -1.13 9.17
CA LEU A 246 4.03 -2.16 8.18
C LEU A 246 3.00 -3.14 8.74
N LEU A 247 1.84 -3.22 8.10
CA LEU A 247 0.86 -4.28 8.27
C LEU A 247 1.23 -5.43 7.35
N ASN A 248 1.82 -6.47 7.92
CA ASN A 248 2.26 -7.63 7.17
C ASN A 248 1.11 -8.63 6.94
N SER A 249 1.05 -9.16 5.72
CA SER A 249 0.37 -10.41 5.43
C SER A 249 1.23 -11.23 4.47
N THR A 250 1.30 -12.54 4.71
CA THR A 250 2.06 -13.46 3.85
C THR A 250 1.37 -13.62 2.49
N PRO A 251 2.08 -14.08 1.44
CA PRO A 251 1.46 -14.35 0.14
C PRO A 251 0.27 -15.31 0.23
N LYS A 252 0.38 -16.38 1.01
CA LYS A 252 -0.69 -17.37 1.23
C LYS A 252 -1.90 -16.77 1.92
N GLU A 253 -1.67 -15.98 2.97
CA GLU A 253 -2.73 -15.28 3.68
C GLU A 253 -3.45 -14.28 2.80
N THR A 254 -2.70 -13.57 1.96
CA THR A 254 -3.24 -12.59 1.00
C THR A 254 -4.09 -13.30 -0.06
N LEU A 255 -3.63 -14.46 -0.55
CA LEU A 255 -4.39 -15.30 -1.47
C LEU A 255 -5.66 -15.87 -0.82
N ALA A 256 -5.58 -16.34 0.43
CA ALA A 256 -6.73 -16.85 1.17
C ALA A 256 -7.80 -15.77 1.38
N HIS A 257 -7.39 -14.56 1.76
CA HIS A 257 -8.28 -13.41 1.90
C HIS A 257 -8.93 -13.02 0.55
N ARG A 258 -8.19 -13.12 -0.56
CA ARG A 258 -8.78 -12.90 -1.89
C ARG A 258 -9.78 -13.97 -2.27
N ARG A 259 -9.50 -15.25 -2.00
CA ARG A 259 -10.44 -16.36 -2.26
C ARG A 259 -11.73 -16.20 -1.46
N SER A 260 -11.67 -15.73 -0.22
CA SER A 260 -12.87 -15.49 0.57
C SER A 260 -13.71 -14.34 0.01
N ARG A 261 -13.09 -13.25 -0.46
CA ARG A 261 -13.80 -12.12 -1.10
C ARG A 261 -14.30 -12.44 -2.52
N ASN A 262 -13.57 -13.24 -3.28
CA ASN A 262 -13.94 -13.65 -4.64
C ASN A 262 -15.13 -14.61 -4.69
N ARG A 263 -15.55 -15.19 -3.55
CA ARG A 263 -16.81 -15.96 -3.47
C ARG A 263 -18.04 -15.09 -3.77
N ASP A 264 -17.90 -13.76 -3.68
CA ASP A 264 -18.97 -12.78 -3.88
C ASP A 264 -18.90 -12.00 -5.21
N GLY A 265 -17.98 -12.34 -6.14
CA GLY A 265 -17.99 -11.81 -7.53
C GLY A 265 -16.66 -11.28 -8.07
N ALA A 266 -15.90 -12.17 -8.73
CA ALA A 266 -14.83 -12.01 -9.75
C ALA A 266 -13.85 -10.79 -9.72
N VAL A 267 -12.58 -10.97 -9.29
CA VAL A 267 -11.44 -10.06 -9.63
C VAL A 267 -10.02 -10.71 -9.74
N ASP A 268 -9.76 -11.99 -9.47
CA ASP A 268 -8.38 -12.53 -9.61
C ASP A 268 -8.06 -12.98 -11.06
N SER A 269 -7.62 -12.03 -11.90
CA SER A 269 -6.97 -12.38 -13.17
C SER A 269 -5.52 -12.86 -12.92
N PRO A 270 -4.93 -13.66 -13.82
CA PRO A 270 -3.50 -13.98 -13.75
C PRO A 270 -2.62 -12.72 -13.74
N PHE A 271 -3.07 -11.64 -14.37
CA PHE A 271 -2.32 -10.38 -14.42
C PHE A 271 -2.36 -9.65 -13.09
N THR A 272 -3.54 -9.56 -12.47
CA THR A 272 -3.73 -9.01 -11.12
C THR A 272 -2.88 -9.78 -10.10
N THR A 273 -2.82 -11.11 -10.22
CA THR A 273 -1.96 -11.95 -9.37
C THR A 273 -0.48 -11.60 -9.53
N LEU A 274 -0.02 -11.42 -10.77
CA LEU A 274 1.36 -10.99 -11.05
C LEU A 274 1.67 -9.61 -10.46
N VAL A 275 0.80 -8.63 -10.65
CA VAL A 275 0.96 -7.27 -10.09
C VAL A 275 1.11 -7.35 -8.57
N LEU A 276 0.22 -8.08 -7.89
CA LEU A 276 0.25 -8.20 -6.43
C LEU A 276 1.49 -8.94 -5.93
N ALA A 277 1.98 -9.95 -6.66
CA ALA A 277 3.24 -10.61 -6.34
C ALA A 277 4.44 -9.66 -6.46
N LEU A 278 4.45 -8.78 -7.48
CA LEU A 278 5.49 -7.76 -7.64
C LEU A 278 5.40 -6.69 -6.55
N GLU A 279 4.20 -6.23 -6.19
CA GLU A 279 3.99 -5.31 -5.06
C GLU A 279 4.45 -5.90 -3.73
N GLN A 280 4.20 -7.19 -3.48
CA GLN A 280 4.69 -7.86 -2.28
C GLN A 280 6.22 -7.86 -2.22
N LYS A 281 6.90 -8.04 -3.36
CA LYS A 281 8.38 -7.92 -3.44
C LYS A 281 8.85 -6.51 -3.10
N LEU A 282 8.12 -5.48 -3.51
CA LEU A 282 8.44 -4.09 -3.16
C LEU A 282 8.27 -3.84 -1.65
N LEU A 283 7.17 -4.32 -1.07
CA LEU A 283 6.91 -4.22 0.37
C LEU A 283 8.02 -4.91 1.18
N ARG A 284 8.41 -6.14 0.80
CA ARG A 284 9.47 -6.89 1.47
C ARG A 284 10.84 -6.23 1.34
N ARG A 285 11.17 -5.71 0.15
CA ARG A 285 12.42 -4.97 -0.09
C ARG A 285 12.57 -3.82 0.91
N ASP A 286 11.49 -3.07 1.13
CA ASP A 286 11.52 -1.85 1.93
C ASP A 286 11.04 -2.06 3.38
N ALA A 287 10.75 -3.30 3.78
CA ALA A 287 10.25 -3.63 5.13
C ALA A 287 11.25 -3.29 6.25
N HIS A 288 12.55 -3.28 5.95
CA HIS A 288 13.61 -2.89 6.90
C HIS A 288 13.48 -1.44 7.40
N LYS A 289 12.74 -0.58 6.69
CA LYS A 289 12.45 0.80 7.13
C LYS A 289 11.36 0.87 8.20
N ALA A 290 10.54 -0.17 8.34
CA ALA A 290 9.44 -0.18 9.29
C ALA A 290 9.97 -0.11 10.72
N GLN A 291 9.39 0.78 11.50
CA GLN A 291 9.64 0.90 12.93
C GLN A 291 8.68 0.05 13.77
N ILE A 292 7.52 -0.29 13.21
CA ILE A 292 6.56 -1.24 13.76
C ILE A 292 6.15 -2.17 12.62
N ILE A 293 6.31 -3.48 12.80
CA ILE A 293 5.81 -4.49 11.87
C ILE A 293 4.75 -5.29 12.62
N LEU A 294 3.52 -5.32 12.11
CA LEU A 294 2.44 -6.08 12.70
C LEU A 294 2.13 -7.30 11.83
N SER A 295 2.14 -8.49 12.43
CA SER A 295 1.70 -9.72 11.77
C SER A 295 0.19 -9.70 11.49
N LYS A 296 -0.29 -10.60 10.62
CA LYS A 296 -1.73 -10.74 10.37
C LYS A 296 -2.52 -11.10 11.64
N ASN A 297 -1.89 -11.79 12.60
CA ASN A 297 -2.51 -12.20 13.86
C ASN A 297 -2.45 -11.12 14.95
N GLY A 298 -1.89 -9.94 14.65
CA GLY A 298 -1.84 -8.83 15.59
C GLY A 298 -0.64 -8.88 16.55
N GLU A 299 0.45 -9.53 16.16
CA GLU A 299 1.69 -9.55 16.95
C GLU A 299 2.69 -8.56 16.37
N ILE A 300 3.39 -7.81 17.22
CA ILE A 300 4.50 -6.97 16.78
C ILE A 300 5.71 -7.85 16.54
N LEU A 301 6.27 -7.76 15.34
CA LEU A 301 7.44 -8.52 14.91
C LEU A 301 8.67 -7.61 14.90
N THR A 302 9.81 -8.19 15.28
CA THR A 302 11.11 -7.67 14.87
C THR A 302 11.30 -7.89 13.36
N TYR A 303 12.24 -7.16 12.77
CA TYR A 303 12.58 -7.34 11.36
C TYR A 303 13.13 -8.76 11.06
N GLU A 304 13.84 -9.36 12.02
CA GLU A 304 14.36 -10.73 11.92
C GLU A 304 13.22 -11.75 11.90
N GLU A 305 12.25 -11.65 12.82
CA GLU A 305 11.06 -12.51 12.86
C GLU A 305 10.22 -12.36 11.60
N TYR A 306 10.02 -11.12 11.14
CA TYR A 306 9.36 -10.84 9.86
C TYR A 306 10.05 -11.54 8.69
N THR A 307 11.38 -11.42 8.60
CA THR A 307 12.14 -12.00 7.49
C THR A 307 12.04 -13.52 7.51
N LYS A 308 12.20 -14.14 8.68
CA LYS A 308 12.03 -15.58 8.86
C LYS A 308 10.64 -16.06 8.43
N LEU A 309 9.58 -15.35 8.85
CA LEU A 309 8.20 -15.66 8.47
C LEU A 309 8.00 -15.59 6.94
N MET A 310 8.57 -14.58 6.29
CA MET A 310 8.46 -14.42 4.84
C MET A 310 9.27 -15.47 4.06
N ASP A 311 10.44 -15.87 4.57
CA ASP A 311 11.31 -16.88 3.95
C ASP A 311 10.72 -18.29 4.03
N GLU A 312 10.16 -18.66 5.18
CA GLU A 312 9.50 -19.96 5.40
C GLU A 312 8.33 -20.15 4.40
N GLU A 313 7.56 -19.09 4.15
CA GLU A 313 6.42 -19.12 3.23
C GLU A 313 6.83 -19.25 1.76
N GLU A 314 7.90 -18.59 1.31
CA GLU A 314 8.40 -18.70 -0.07
C GLU A 314 8.99 -20.09 -0.37
N SER A 315 9.68 -20.69 0.60
CA SER A 315 10.26 -22.04 0.45
C SER A 315 9.20 -23.15 0.29
N CYS A 316 7.98 -22.91 0.76
CA CYS A 316 6.85 -23.82 0.57
C CYS A 316 6.22 -23.74 -0.83
N ASP A 317 6.31 -22.58 -1.49
CA ASP A 317 5.70 -22.36 -2.81
C ASP A 317 6.61 -22.84 -3.96
N GLU A 318 7.93 -22.95 -3.76
CA GLU A 318 8.87 -23.53 -4.75
C GLU A 318 8.78 -25.08 -4.85
N ASN A 319 8.07 -25.73 -3.92
CA ASN A 319 7.90 -27.18 -3.84
C ASN A 319 6.52 -27.69 -4.31
N GLN A 320 5.72 -26.84 -4.99
CA GLN A 320 4.42 -27.19 -5.59
C GLN A 320 4.38 -26.83 -7.09
#